data_AF-A0A2E0W7P6-F1
#
_entry.id   AF-A0A2E0W7P6-F1
#
_cell.length_a   1.000
_cell.length_b   1.000
_cell.length_c   1.000
_cell.angle_alpha   90.00
_cell.angle_beta   90.00
_cell.angle_gamma   90.00
#
_symmetry.space_group_name_H-M   'P 1'
#
loop_
_entity.id
_entity.type
_entity.pdbx_description
1 polymer ?
#
loop_
_entity_poly.entity_id
_entity_poly.type
_entity_poly.pdbx_seq_one_letter_code
_entity_poly.pdbx_strand_id
1 'polypeptide(L)'
;MTENILKNINTFLQTNNTDYSLLINGLWGSGKTHFLKNKIISQIEALKVRPVYISLNGISEITQLEQNILFELLRLPGNNSIVSSLFNNLGLGLKKVTSFFSKGYFSLDITKLNLVSLFPLDKAVLIFDDLERISSKVGIDEILGYINKNFVEHKHVKVILIGDITNITDKEKYDSIKEKLIGREFNFYYNPHEITTLIKQKYLDQEKFLNFLKRNEESIAILIEGYSVYNLRSIFFFTEILLKIFSYIPAKDKIHEQVILFSFLLTLEFKKGSFHLDELKKRKDLIDLASNLMYYDIIKRNTSEDYIPSSYGELFAYNYLKNTRSYYKFFYSIYNLIVLGIFDEESTKKEFSENPHDTYNEALHKLNEFLLLSQKEIDDNCNKVFEGLKNGIFNVYTHQYVFDTLYPLVSKQIIPTTMPELKDKVFSSLDIAKKRNEFDQFHLDSGEMNFLLNDDSKEVFNHIKKLHIDYFNQQKNSLINTILAKLEKDKADYSKIIHSFLNVKFSTYFISATIITKLSNATNYSIIKFARFLAEKYRYDDYRTIADIPLLEEIKNYNDNVIVDTNTSPLLKEVCIDFNRMLNIALSELKKRVPQQITNN
;
A
#
# COMPACT_ATOMS: atom_id res chain seq x y z
N MET A 1 -25.86 7.94 18.63
CA MET A 1 -26.19 6.50 18.47
C MET A 1 -25.84 5.71 19.74
N THR A 2 -24.60 5.84 20.20
CA THR A 2 -24.10 5.30 21.49
C THR A 2 -25.04 5.59 22.67
N GLU A 3 -25.56 6.81 22.79
CA GLU A 3 -26.56 7.19 23.81
C GLU A 3 -27.85 6.38 23.73
N ASN A 4 -28.34 6.08 22.52
CA ASN A 4 -29.54 5.25 22.35
C ASN A 4 -29.26 3.80 22.79
N ILE A 5 -28.08 3.27 22.46
CA ILE A 5 -27.65 1.95 22.94
C ILE A 5 -27.62 1.93 24.48
N LEU A 6 -27.02 2.94 25.12
CA LEU A 6 -27.00 3.07 26.58
C LEU A 6 -28.40 3.13 27.19
N LYS A 7 -29.32 3.89 26.58
CA LYS A 7 -30.71 3.98 27.04
C LYS A 7 -31.40 2.60 27.01
N ASN A 8 -31.26 1.87 25.91
CA ASN A 8 -31.91 0.56 25.77
C ASN A 8 -31.27 -0.50 26.69
N ILE A 9 -29.95 -0.47 26.88
CA ILE A 9 -29.27 -1.35 27.85
C ILE A 9 -29.77 -1.06 29.26
N ASN A 10 -29.88 0.21 29.65
CA ASN A 10 -30.41 0.57 30.97
C ASN A 10 -31.87 0.08 31.15
N THR A 11 -32.72 0.24 30.13
CA THR A 11 -34.08 -0.34 30.15
C THR A 11 -34.03 -1.85 30.36
N PHE A 12 -33.20 -2.58 29.60
CA PHE A 12 -33.05 -4.03 29.72
C PHE A 12 -32.59 -4.46 31.13
N LEU A 13 -31.63 -3.74 31.72
CA LEU A 13 -31.13 -4.04 33.06
C LEU A 13 -32.21 -3.89 34.14
N GLN A 14 -33.17 -2.97 33.95
CA GLN A 14 -34.26 -2.70 34.89
C GLN A 14 -35.51 -3.56 34.67
N THR A 15 -35.68 -4.13 33.47
CA THR A 15 -36.81 -5.02 33.17
C THR A 15 -36.71 -6.32 33.98
N ASN A 16 -37.74 -6.67 34.74
CA ASN A 16 -37.76 -7.92 35.50
C ASN A 16 -37.88 -9.14 34.57
N ASN A 17 -37.27 -10.26 34.96
CA ASN A 17 -37.46 -11.59 34.38
C ASN A 17 -37.32 -11.67 32.84
N THR A 18 -36.27 -11.06 32.28
CA THR A 18 -35.98 -11.23 30.85
C THR A 18 -35.51 -12.65 30.56
N ASP A 19 -36.00 -13.21 29.47
CA ASP A 19 -35.70 -14.54 28.91
C ASP A 19 -34.87 -14.45 27.63
N TYR A 20 -34.19 -13.32 27.42
CA TYR A 20 -33.34 -13.05 26.28
C TYR A 20 -32.07 -12.31 26.70
N SER A 21 -31.06 -12.36 25.83
CA SER A 21 -29.82 -11.58 25.91
C SER A 21 -29.85 -10.38 24.96
N LEU A 22 -29.01 -9.39 25.23
CA LEU A 22 -28.71 -8.31 24.29
C LEU A 22 -27.41 -8.60 23.54
N LEU A 23 -27.34 -8.25 22.26
CA LEU A 23 -26.11 -8.32 21.47
C LEU A 23 -25.63 -6.91 21.10
N ILE A 24 -24.36 -6.61 21.35
CA ILE A 24 -23.65 -5.44 20.82
C ILE A 24 -22.75 -5.92 19.69
N ASN A 25 -23.26 -5.84 18.46
CA ASN A 25 -22.54 -6.20 17.26
C ASN A 25 -21.73 -5.00 16.75
N GLY A 26 -20.54 -5.20 16.22
CA GLY A 26 -19.82 -4.15 15.49
C GLY A 26 -18.47 -4.64 14.98
N LEU A 27 -17.88 -3.90 14.05
CA LEU A 27 -16.62 -4.31 13.43
C LEU A 27 -15.49 -4.45 14.44
N TRP A 28 -14.55 -5.34 14.16
CA TRP A 28 -13.36 -5.47 14.99
C TRP A 28 -12.56 -4.15 15.02
N GLY A 29 -12.16 -3.73 16.21
CA GLY A 29 -11.47 -2.47 16.43
C GLY A 29 -12.38 -1.24 16.49
N SER A 30 -13.71 -1.37 16.39
CA SER A 30 -14.64 -0.24 16.50
C SER A 30 -14.73 0.40 17.89
N GLY A 31 -14.15 -0.23 18.92
CA GLY A 31 -14.15 0.28 20.29
C GLY A 31 -15.30 -0.21 21.17
N LYS A 32 -15.97 -1.31 20.80
CA LYS A 32 -17.02 -1.97 21.61
C LYS A 32 -16.58 -2.21 23.05
N THR A 33 -15.43 -2.83 23.26
CA THR A 33 -14.89 -3.13 24.60
C THR A 33 -14.57 -1.84 25.38
N HIS A 34 -14.15 -0.76 24.72
CA HIS A 34 -13.94 0.54 25.37
C HIS A 34 -15.28 1.16 25.81
N PHE A 35 -16.29 1.10 24.94
CA PHE A 35 -17.65 1.55 25.26
C PHE A 35 -18.26 0.73 26.41
N LEU A 36 -18.06 -0.60 26.40
CA LEU A 36 -18.44 -1.48 27.48
C LEU A 36 -17.82 -1.03 28.81
N LYS A 37 -16.48 -0.96 28.86
CA LYS A 37 -15.75 -0.71 30.11
C LYS A 37 -16.03 0.67 30.70
N ASN A 38 -16.18 1.69 29.86
CA ASN A 38 -16.28 3.07 30.33
C ASN A 38 -17.72 3.60 30.44
N LYS A 39 -18.71 2.91 29.85
CA LYS A 39 -20.11 3.38 29.85
C LYS A 39 -21.07 2.33 30.39
N ILE A 40 -21.05 1.12 29.85
CA ILE A 40 -22.02 0.06 30.23
C ILE A 40 -21.72 -0.48 31.64
N ILE A 41 -20.45 -0.79 31.95
CA ILE A 41 -20.04 -1.27 33.28
C ILE A 41 -20.46 -0.28 34.36
N SER A 42 -20.20 1.01 34.15
CA SER A 42 -20.60 2.06 35.10
C SER A 42 -22.12 2.14 35.30
N GLN A 43 -22.94 1.88 34.28
CA GLN A 43 -24.40 1.79 34.42
C GLN A 43 -24.83 0.57 35.24
N ILE A 44 -24.20 -0.59 35.00
CA ILE A 44 -24.48 -1.82 35.76
C ILE A 44 -24.15 -1.61 37.24
N GLU A 45 -22.98 -1.03 37.53
CA GLU A 45 -22.53 -0.73 38.89
C GLU A 45 -23.43 0.29 39.60
N ALA A 46 -23.94 1.30 38.87
CA ALA A 46 -24.90 2.27 39.40
C ALA A 46 -26.21 1.63 39.87
N LEU A 47 -26.61 0.49 39.30
CA LEU A 47 -27.76 -0.31 39.74
C LEU A 47 -27.43 -1.24 40.93
N LYS A 48 -26.22 -1.17 41.47
CA LYS A 48 -25.70 -2.08 42.53
C LYS A 48 -25.67 -3.55 42.10
N VAL A 49 -25.58 -3.79 40.80
CA VAL A 49 -25.42 -5.11 40.19
C VAL A 49 -23.95 -5.29 39.77
N ARG A 50 -23.45 -6.52 39.77
CA ARG A 50 -22.03 -6.81 39.48
C ARG A 50 -21.83 -7.19 38.01
N PRO A 51 -21.00 -6.46 37.25
CA PRO A 51 -20.61 -6.88 35.91
C PRO A 51 -19.57 -8.00 35.98
N VAL A 52 -19.78 -9.08 35.22
CA VAL A 52 -18.86 -10.22 35.11
C VAL A 52 -18.44 -10.36 33.66
N TYR A 53 -17.21 -9.96 33.36
CA TYR A 53 -16.67 -10.00 31.99
C TYR A 53 -16.01 -11.35 31.71
N ILE A 54 -16.44 -12.01 30.64
CA ILE A 54 -15.96 -13.32 30.21
C ILE A 54 -15.50 -13.20 28.76
N SER A 55 -14.22 -13.46 28.48
CA SER A 55 -13.72 -13.53 27.10
C SER A 55 -13.96 -14.92 26.53
N LEU A 56 -14.52 -14.99 25.32
CA LEU A 56 -14.70 -16.22 24.55
C LEU A 56 -13.53 -16.54 23.62
N ASN A 57 -12.54 -15.65 23.57
CA ASN A 57 -11.39 -15.77 22.68
C ASN A 57 -10.60 -17.06 22.96
N GLY A 58 -10.50 -17.91 21.95
CA GLY A 58 -9.72 -19.15 21.98
C GLY A 58 -10.37 -20.30 22.75
N ILE A 59 -11.60 -20.15 23.26
CA ILE A 59 -12.32 -21.25 23.91
C ILE A 59 -12.51 -22.39 22.91
N SER A 60 -12.03 -23.58 23.27
CA SER A 60 -12.10 -24.77 22.43
C SER A 60 -13.02 -25.86 22.92
N GLU A 61 -13.52 -25.76 24.15
CA GLU A 61 -14.40 -26.75 24.79
C GLU A 61 -15.30 -26.07 25.82
N ILE A 62 -16.50 -26.60 26.07
CA ILE A 62 -17.45 -26.08 27.06
C ILE A 62 -16.82 -26.02 28.46
N THR A 63 -16.03 -27.03 28.85
CA THR A 63 -15.35 -27.05 30.14
C THR A 63 -14.45 -25.83 30.37
N GLN A 64 -13.80 -25.30 29.32
CA GLN A 64 -12.98 -24.09 29.42
C GLN A 64 -13.84 -22.84 29.65
N LEU A 65 -15.00 -22.76 29.00
CA LEU A 65 -15.98 -21.70 29.25
C LEU A 65 -16.44 -21.73 30.71
N GLU A 66 -16.77 -22.90 31.23
CA GLU A 66 -17.19 -23.08 32.63
C GLU A 66 -16.10 -22.62 33.62
N GLN A 67 -14.84 -23.00 33.36
CA GLN A 67 -13.69 -22.56 34.16
C GLN A 67 -13.52 -21.04 34.12
N ASN A 68 -13.63 -20.42 32.94
CA ASN A 68 -13.51 -18.97 32.79
C ASN A 68 -14.61 -18.23 33.56
N ILE A 69 -15.87 -18.68 33.44
CA ILE A 69 -17.01 -18.12 34.17
C ILE A 69 -16.79 -18.26 35.68
N LEU A 70 -16.41 -19.45 36.14
CA LEU A 70 -16.16 -19.71 37.55
C LEU A 70 -15.08 -18.79 38.11
N PHE A 71 -13.98 -18.64 37.39
CA PHE A 71 -12.86 -17.83 37.82
C PHE A 71 -13.24 -16.36 37.99
N GLU A 72 -13.99 -15.80 37.04
CA GLU A 72 -14.45 -14.41 37.11
C GLU A 72 -15.50 -14.22 38.22
N LEU A 73 -16.37 -15.21 38.46
CA LEU A 73 -17.31 -15.19 39.59
C LEU A 73 -16.60 -15.29 40.96
N LEU A 74 -15.55 -16.12 41.08
CA LEU A 74 -14.76 -16.27 42.31
C LEU A 74 -13.97 -15.00 42.66
N ARG A 75 -13.57 -14.22 41.67
CA ARG A 75 -12.87 -12.93 41.84
C ARG A 75 -13.76 -11.84 42.44
N LEU A 76 -15.08 -12.02 42.45
CA LEU A 76 -15.99 -11.02 43.01
C LEU A 76 -15.82 -10.91 44.54
N PRO A 77 -15.75 -9.68 45.08
CA PRO A 77 -15.60 -9.47 46.52
C PRO A 77 -16.81 -10.02 47.30
N GLY A 78 -16.55 -10.66 48.43
CA GLY A 78 -17.58 -11.25 49.30
C GLY A 78 -17.87 -12.73 49.05
N ASN A 79 -17.23 -13.36 48.05
CA ASN A 79 -17.39 -14.78 47.76
C ASN A 79 -16.42 -15.70 48.52
N ASN A 80 -15.70 -15.17 49.52
CA ASN A 80 -14.68 -15.90 50.29
C ASN A 80 -15.22 -17.17 50.97
N SER A 81 -16.48 -17.17 51.40
CA SER A 81 -17.14 -18.35 51.99
C SER A 81 -17.41 -19.43 50.95
N ILE A 82 -17.90 -19.07 49.77
CA ILE A 82 -18.14 -19.98 48.62
C ILE A 82 -16.81 -20.54 48.11
N VAL A 83 -15.78 -19.69 48.01
CA VAL A 83 -14.40 -20.12 47.71
C VAL A 83 -13.95 -21.14 48.76
N SER A 84 -14.05 -20.81 50.05
CA SER A 84 -13.59 -21.71 51.11
C SER A 84 -14.32 -23.06 51.12
N SER A 85 -15.63 -23.10 50.85
CA SER A 85 -16.41 -24.34 50.81
C SER A 85 -16.09 -25.18 49.57
N LEU A 86 -15.94 -24.55 48.40
CA LEU A 86 -15.52 -25.22 47.18
C LEU A 86 -14.14 -25.88 47.34
N PHE A 87 -13.16 -25.12 47.81
CA PHE A 87 -11.79 -25.62 47.98
C PHE A 87 -11.68 -26.67 49.11
N ASN A 88 -12.45 -26.54 50.18
CA ASN A 88 -12.54 -27.56 51.23
C ASN A 88 -13.18 -28.86 50.73
N ASN A 89 -14.27 -28.78 49.96
CA ASN A 89 -14.92 -29.95 49.35
C ASN A 89 -14.03 -30.68 48.33
N LEU A 90 -13.06 -29.95 47.75
CA LEU A 90 -12.06 -30.49 46.82
C LEU A 90 -10.78 -30.97 47.53
N GLY A 91 -10.70 -30.92 48.87
CA GLY A 91 -9.54 -31.38 49.64
C GLY A 91 -8.31 -30.46 49.57
N LEU A 92 -8.47 -29.22 49.12
CA LEU A 92 -7.39 -28.25 48.92
C LEU A 92 -7.37 -27.23 50.06
N GLY A 93 -6.44 -27.38 51.00
CA GLY A 93 -6.37 -26.52 52.19
C GLY A 93 -6.16 -25.02 51.90
N LEU A 94 -6.67 -24.16 52.80
CA LEU A 94 -6.72 -22.69 52.67
C LEU A 94 -5.39 -22.00 52.27
N LYS A 95 -4.23 -22.51 52.70
CA LYS A 95 -2.91 -21.92 52.37
C LYS A 95 -2.53 -22.02 50.90
N LYS A 96 -3.12 -22.97 50.16
CA LYS A 96 -2.89 -23.12 48.71
C LYS A 96 -3.76 -22.15 47.91
N VAL A 97 -4.92 -21.75 48.41
CA VAL A 97 -5.92 -20.90 47.72
C VAL A 97 -5.28 -19.64 47.12
N THR A 98 -4.51 -18.87 47.90
CA THR A 98 -3.86 -17.63 47.43
C THR A 98 -2.80 -17.85 46.35
N SER A 99 -2.01 -18.93 46.45
CA SER A 99 -1.02 -19.30 45.43
C SER A 99 -1.65 -19.86 44.15
N PHE A 100 -2.81 -20.53 44.26
CA PHE A 100 -3.56 -21.11 43.15
C PHE A 100 -4.25 -20.04 42.30
N PHE A 101 -4.83 -19.00 42.93
CA PHE A 101 -5.38 -17.84 42.22
C PHE A 101 -4.32 -17.07 41.41
N SER A 102 -3.05 -17.07 41.88
CA SER A 102 -1.97 -16.33 41.24
C SER A 102 -1.34 -17.02 40.02
N LYS A 103 -1.54 -18.33 39.84
CA LYS A 103 -0.82 -19.13 38.83
C LYS A 103 -1.65 -19.60 37.63
N GLY A 104 -2.97 -19.35 37.60
CA GLY A 104 -3.78 -19.51 36.39
C GLY A 104 -3.90 -20.92 35.79
N TYR A 105 -3.34 -21.95 36.42
CA TYR A 105 -3.43 -23.33 35.96
C TYR A 105 -4.38 -24.11 36.85
N PHE A 106 -5.46 -24.64 36.26
CA PHE A 106 -6.27 -25.63 36.95
C PHE A 106 -6.77 -26.75 36.02
N SER A 107 -6.30 -27.97 36.28
CA SER A 107 -6.95 -29.22 35.92
C SER A 107 -7.96 -29.60 37.02
N LEU A 108 -9.03 -28.81 37.16
CA LEU A 108 -10.06 -29.03 38.18
C LEU A 108 -11.20 -29.74 37.48
N ASP A 109 -11.52 -30.96 37.91
CA ASP A 109 -12.67 -31.68 37.39
C ASP A 109 -13.95 -31.08 38.01
N ILE A 110 -14.36 -29.94 37.45
CA ILE A 110 -15.53 -29.16 37.85
C ILE A 110 -16.84 -29.73 37.28
N THR A 111 -16.77 -30.79 36.48
CA THR A 111 -17.92 -31.40 35.78
C THR A 111 -19.03 -31.88 36.73
N LYS A 112 -18.72 -32.07 38.02
CA LYS A 112 -19.68 -32.47 39.07
C LYS A 112 -20.30 -31.31 39.86
N LEU A 113 -19.87 -30.08 39.64
CA LEU A 113 -20.37 -28.91 40.35
C LEU A 113 -21.35 -28.15 39.45
N ASN A 114 -22.60 -28.01 39.88
CA ASN A 114 -23.54 -27.09 39.25
C ASN A 114 -23.17 -25.65 39.67
N LEU A 115 -22.08 -25.12 39.11
CA LEU A 115 -21.42 -23.88 39.54
C LEU A 115 -22.36 -22.68 39.57
N VAL A 116 -23.40 -22.71 38.74
CA VAL A 116 -24.45 -21.68 38.67
C VAL A 116 -25.27 -21.57 39.96
N SER A 117 -25.49 -22.68 40.69
CA SER A 117 -26.27 -22.64 41.95
C SER A 117 -25.47 -22.09 43.14
N LEU A 118 -24.15 -21.94 43.00
CA LEU A 118 -23.27 -21.53 44.09
C LEU A 118 -23.14 -20.01 44.23
N PHE A 119 -23.52 -19.26 43.19
CA PHE A 119 -23.40 -17.80 43.17
C PHE A 119 -24.77 -17.13 43.07
N PRO A 120 -24.99 -16.01 43.79
CA PRO A 120 -26.20 -15.19 43.64
C PRO A 120 -26.15 -14.44 42.31
N LEU A 121 -26.55 -15.10 41.22
CA LEU A 121 -26.54 -14.54 39.86
C LEU A 121 -27.67 -13.52 39.62
N ASP A 122 -28.66 -13.45 40.51
CA ASP A 122 -29.68 -12.39 40.55
C ASP A 122 -29.07 -10.99 40.70
N LYS A 123 -27.83 -10.90 41.19
CA LYS A 123 -27.06 -9.66 41.34
C LYS A 123 -25.88 -9.55 40.37
N ALA A 124 -25.88 -10.31 39.29
CA ALA A 124 -24.83 -10.28 38.28
C ALA A 124 -25.38 -10.00 36.87
N VAL A 125 -24.59 -9.28 36.08
CA VAL A 125 -24.74 -9.17 34.62
C VAL A 125 -23.55 -9.87 33.99
N LEU A 126 -23.81 -10.95 33.26
CA LEU A 126 -22.77 -11.70 32.56
C LEU A 126 -22.54 -11.05 31.18
N ILE A 127 -21.29 -10.73 30.89
CA ILE A 127 -20.88 -10.12 29.63
C ILE A 127 -19.94 -11.07 28.92
N PHE A 128 -20.36 -11.62 27.79
CA PHE A 128 -19.52 -12.49 26.96
C PHE A 128 -19.01 -11.70 25.75
N ASP A 129 -17.69 -11.51 25.66
CA ASP A 129 -17.04 -10.77 24.57
C ASP A 129 -16.28 -11.72 23.63
N ASP A 130 -15.95 -11.24 22.44
CA ASP A 130 -15.19 -11.94 21.40
C ASP A 130 -15.89 -13.18 20.80
N LEU A 131 -17.21 -13.11 20.54
CA LEU A 131 -17.97 -14.21 19.90
C LEU A 131 -17.33 -14.77 18.62
N GLU A 132 -16.74 -13.91 17.80
CA GLU A 132 -16.08 -14.28 16.54
C GLU A 132 -14.73 -14.99 16.72
N ARG A 133 -14.25 -15.14 17.96
CA ARG A 133 -12.92 -15.70 18.29
C ARG A 133 -12.98 -17.06 18.99
N ILE A 134 -14.16 -17.68 19.03
CA ILE A 134 -14.32 -19.04 19.50
C ILE A 134 -13.47 -19.97 18.61
N SER A 135 -12.81 -20.96 19.21
CA SER A 135 -12.01 -21.92 18.45
C SER A 135 -12.92 -22.77 17.55
N SER A 136 -12.46 -23.10 16.35
CA SER A 136 -13.17 -24.01 15.43
C SER A 136 -13.41 -25.43 15.98
N LYS A 137 -12.82 -25.77 17.13
CA LYS A 137 -13.01 -27.05 17.83
C LYS A 137 -14.35 -27.17 18.54
N VAL A 138 -15.04 -26.07 18.81
CA VAL A 138 -16.37 -26.03 19.45
C VAL A 138 -17.31 -25.18 18.63
N GLY A 139 -18.54 -25.65 18.44
CA GLY A 139 -19.57 -24.89 17.72
C GLY A 139 -19.98 -23.63 18.46
N ILE A 140 -20.22 -22.53 17.73
CA ILE A 140 -20.80 -21.31 18.33
C ILE A 140 -22.20 -21.56 18.88
N ASP A 141 -22.98 -22.43 18.24
CA ASP A 141 -24.27 -22.94 18.70
C ASP A 141 -24.17 -23.68 20.04
N GLU A 142 -23.11 -24.46 20.26
CA GLU A 142 -22.89 -25.13 21.55
C GLU A 142 -22.62 -24.12 22.67
N ILE A 143 -21.77 -23.11 22.40
CA ILE A 143 -21.44 -22.04 23.36
C ILE A 143 -22.68 -21.19 23.68
N LEU A 144 -23.40 -20.74 22.65
CA LEU A 144 -24.60 -19.92 22.83
C LEU A 144 -25.75 -20.73 23.43
N GLY A 145 -25.90 -22.00 23.04
CA GLY A 145 -26.87 -22.93 23.63
C GLY A 145 -26.58 -23.18 25.11
N TYR A 146 -25.30 -23.32 25.49
CA TYR A 146 -24.89 -23.38 26.88
C TYR A 146 -25.29 -22.11 27.64
N ILE A 147 -25.02 -20.94 27.07
CA ILE A 147 -25.38 -19.65 27.69
C ILE A 147 -26.90 -19.53 27.87
N ASN A 148 -27.67 -19.87 26.83
CA ASN A 148 -29.12 -19.78 26.86
C ASN A 148 -29.71 -20.66 27.97
N LYS A 149 -29.35 -21.95 27.95
CA LYS A 149 -29.84 -22.95 28.90
C LYS A 149 -29.44 -22.65 30.34
N ASN A 150 -28.20 -22.21 30.56
CA ASN A 150 -27.65 -22.08 31.90
C ASN A 150 -27.87 -20.72 32.55
N PHE A 151 -28.22 -19.67 31.82
CA PHE A 151 -28.35 -18.32 32.37
C PHE A 151 -29.63 -17.61 31.97
N VAL A 152 -30.14 -17.83 30.75
CA VAL A 152 -31.19 -16.98 30.17
C VAL A 152 -32.58 -17.61 30.31
N GLU A 153 -32.85 -18.71 29.58
CA GLU A 153 -34.20 -19.25 29.26
C GLU A 153 -35.08 -19.52 30.50
N HIS A 154 -34.48 -19.82 31.66
CA HIS A 154 -35.22 -20.09 32.90
C HIS A 154 -34.62 -19.48 34.17
N LYS A 155 -33.41 -18.91 34.09
CA LYS A 155 -32.72 -18.33 35.26
C LYS A 155 -32.77 -16.81 35.29
N HIS A 156 -33.26 -16.19 34.21
CA HIS A 156 -33.44 -14.74 34.10
C HIS A 156 -32.19 -13.90 34.41
N VAL A 157 -31.01 -14.50 34.25
CA VAL A 157 -29.74 -13.80 34.45
C VAL A 157 -29.55 -12.84 33.28
N LYS A 158 -29.13 -11.61 33.59
CA LYS A 158 -28.86 -10.59 32.59
C LYS A 158 -27.60 -10.96 31.81
N VAL A 159 -27.76 -11.20 30.51
CA VAL A 159 -26.66 -11.52 29.60
C VAL A 159 -26.52 -10.46 28.53
N ILE A 160 -25.30 -9.96 28.35
CA ILE A 160 -24.90 -9.10 27.25
C ILE A 160 -23.82 -9.84 26.44
N LEU A 161 -24.08 -10.04 25.16
CA LEU A 161 -23.15 -10.59 24.19
C LEU A 161 -22.48 -9.46 23.41
N ILE A 162 -21.20 -9.62 23.10
CA ILE A 162 -20.42 -8.66 22.33
C ILE A 162 -19.60 -9.42 21.29
N GLY A 163 -19.59 -8.92 20.07
CA GLY A 163 -18.79 -9.53 19.01
C GLY A 163 -18.86 -8.80 17.70
N ASP A 164 -18.21 -9.38 16.71
CA ASP A 164 -18.30 -9.01 15.30
C ASP A 164 -18.94 -10.15 14.51
N ILE A 165 -20.26 -10.07 14.32
CA ILE A 165 -21.03 -11.13 13.67
C ILE A 165 -20.58 -11.34 12.21
N THR A 166 -19.99 -10.31 11.59
CA THR A 166 -19.49 -10.44 10.20
C THR A 166 -18.30 -11.39 10.09
N ASN A 167 -17.56 -11.58 11.19
CA ASN A 167 -16.38 -12.42 11.29
C ASN A 167 -16.64 -13.80 11.92
N ILE A 168 -17.91 -14.15 12.19
CA ILE A 168 -18.26 -15.52 12.61
C ILE A 168 -18.17 -16.47 11.42
N THR A 169 -17.38 -17.54 11.59
CA THR A 169 -17.09 -18.50 10.52
C THR A 169 -18.29 -19.36 10.12
N ASP A 170 -19.09 -19.81 11.09
CA ASP A 170 -20.25 -20.69 10.89
C ASP A 170 -21.56 -19.93 11.17
N LYS A 171 -22.03 -19.18 10.16
CA LYS A 171 -23.22 -18.32 10.29
C LYS A 171 -24.51 -19.12 10.45
N GLU A 172 -24.64 -20.27 9.81
CA GLU A 172 -25.84 -21.10 9.89
C GLU A 172 -26.08 -21.58 11.32
N LYS A 173 -25.04 -22.09 11.99
CA LYS A 173 -25.12 -22.48 13.40
C LYS A 173 -25.44 -21.31 14.31
N TYR A 174 -24.82 -20.16 14.08
CA TYR A 174 -25.14 -18.93 14.82
C TYR A 174 -26.60 -18.51 14.65
N ASP A 175 -27.11 -18.45 13.41
CA ASP A 175 -28.47 -18.01 13.13
C ASP A 175 -29.52 -18.94 13.77
N SER A 176 -29.24 -20.25 13.83
CA SER A 176 -30.13 -21.26 14.45
C SER A 176 -30.42 -21.03 15.95
N ILE A 177 -29.46 -20.45 16.68
CA ILE A 177 -29.59 -20.17 18.12
C ILE A 177 -29.90 -18.70 18.40
N LYS A 178 -29.54 -17.80 17.46
CA LYS A 178 -29.76 -16.35 17.56
C LYS A 178 -31.21 -16.01 17.89
N GLU A 179 -32.17 -16.60 17.17
CA GLU A 179 -33.61 -16.35 17.35
C GLU A 179 -34.07 -16.59 18.80
N LYS A 180 -33.54 -17.64 19.45
CA LYS A 180 -33.94 -18.04 20.80
C LYS A 180 -33.24 -17.24 21.89
N LEU A 181 -31.96 -16.88 21.68
CA LEU A 181 -31.13 -16.28 22.72
C LEU A 181 -31.08 -14.75 22.64
N ILE A 182 -31.10 -14.16 21.44
CA ILE A 182 -30.83 -12.73 21.24
C ILE A 182 -32.14 -12.01 20.98
N GLY A 183 -32.64 -11.30 22.00
CA GLY A 183 -33.87 -10.51 21.87
C GLY A 183 -33.68 -9.21 21.10
N ARG A 184 -32.48 -8.62 21.16
CA ARG A 184 -32.15 -7.42 20.40
C ARG A 184 -30.66 -7.30 20.08
N GLU A 185 -30.38 -6.91 18.85
CA GLU A 185 -29.05 -6.61 18.34
C GLU A 185 -28.86 -5.10 18.15
N PHE A 186 -27.77 -4.56 18.67
CA PHE A 186 -27.34 -3.18 18.48
C PHE A 186 -26.08 -3.15 17.64
N ASN A 187 -26.17 -2.57 16.44
CA ASN A 187 -25.02 -2.29 15.61
C ASN A 187 -24.25 -1.09 16.17
N PHE A 188 -23.04 -1.33 16.65
CA PHE A 188 -22.17 -0.37 17.30
C PHE A 188 -21.13 0.17 16.33
N TYR A 189 -21.17 1.48 16.13
CA TYR A 189 -20.11 2.27 15.55
C TYR A 189 -20.14 3.67 16.16
N TYR A 190 -18.98 4.31 16.22
CA TYR A 190 -18.90 5.74 16.52
C TYR A 190 -19.15 6.52 15.24
N ASN A 191 -19.88 7.63 15.33
CA ASN A 191 -19.90 8.58 14.22
C ASN A 191 -18.54 9.30 14.10
N PRO A 192 -18.21 9.90 12.95
CA PRO A 192 -16.92 10.57 12.74
C PRO A 192 -16.56 11.61 13.80
N HIS A 193 -17.52 12.41 14.28
CA HIS A 193 -17.29 13.43 15.32
C HIS A 193 -17.07 12.83 16.73
N GLU A 194 -17.70 11.71 17.05
CA GLU A 194 -17.39 10.95 18.27
C GLU A 194 -15.94 10.43 18.21
N ILE A 195 -15.49 9.97 17.03
CA ILE A 195 -14.12 9.52 16.83
C ILE A 195 -13.13 10.68 17.01
N THR A 196 -13.36 11.84 16.40
CA THR A 196 -12.48 13.01 16.59
C THR A 196 -12.41 13.44 18.06
N THR A 197 -13.52 13.32 18.79
CA THR A 197 -13.57 13.57 20.23
C THR A 197 -12.71 12.58 21.02
N LEU A 198 -12.79 11.28 20.70
CA LEU A 198 -11.94 10.25 21.32
C LEU A 198 -10.45 10.48 21.03
N ILE A 199 -10.10 10.87 19.81
CA ILE A 199 -8.72 11.23 19.44
C ILE A 199 -8.24 12.38 20.33
N LYS A 200 -9.00 13.47 20.44
CA LYS A 200 -8.63 14.63 21.28
C LYS A 200 -8.45 14.25 22.75
N GLN A 201 -9.34 13.39 23.29
CA GLN A 201 -9.24 12.91 24.66
C GLN A 201 -7.96 12.11 24.94
N LYS A 202 -7.45 11.36 23.95
CA LYS A 202 -6.19 10.62 24.07
C LYS A 202 -4.96 11.53 24.23
N TYR A 203 -5.01 12.76 23.72
CA TYR A 203 -3.87 13.68 23.66
C TYR A 203 -4.07 14.96 24.46
N LEU A 204 -4.84 14.91 25.56
CA LEU A 204 -5.09 16.08 26.42
C LEU A 204 -3.79 16.70 26.98
N ASP A 205 -2.79 15.88 27.28
CA ASP A 205 -1.50 16.31 27.83
C ASP A 205 -0.54 16.89 26.77
N GLN A 206 -0.91 16.91 25.48
CA GLN A 206 -0.07 17.36 24.38
C GLN A 206 -0.66 18.60 23.69
N GLU A 207 -0.57 19.74 24.35
CA GLU A 207 -1.25 20.99 23.95
C GLU A 207 -1.04 21.37 22.47
N LYS A 208 0.21 21.36 21.98
CA LYS A 208 0.53 21.72 20.59
C LYS A 208 -0.14 20.78 19.58
N PHE A 209 -0.13 19.48 19.86
CA PHE A 209 -0.75 18.48 18.99
C PHE A 209 -2.27 18.53 19.08
N LEU A 210 -2.82 18.75 20.28
CA LEU A 210 -4.25 18.96 20.47
C LEU A 210 -4.77 20.16 19.66
N ASN A 211 -4.01 21.25 19.60
CA ASN A 211 -4.34 22.41 18.76
C ASN A 211 -4.25 22.09 17.26
N PHE A 212 -3.29 21.25 16.85
CA PHE A 212 -3.25 20.73 15.48
C PHE A 212 -4.49 19.88 15.16
N LEU A 213 -4.90 18.97 16.05
CA LEU A 213 -6.09 18.14 15.88
C LEU A 213 -7.38 18.96 15.81
N LYS A 214 -7.53 19.98 16.68
CA LYS A 214 -8.69 20.88 16.67
C LYS A 214 -8.81 21.65 15.36
N ARG A 215 -7.69 22.16 14.81
CA ARG A 215 -7.68 22.88 13.52
C ARG A 215 -8.04 21.98 12.34
N ASN A 216 -7.78 20.69 12.45
CA ASN A 216 -7.99 19.69 11.38
C ASN A 216 -9.18 18.77 11.63
N GLU A 217 -10.04 19.09 12.59
CA GLU A 217 -11.10 18.19 13.06
C GLU A 217 -12.08 17.82 11.93
N GLU A 218 -12.56 18.82 11.19
CA GLU A 218 -13.48 18.60 10.07
C GLU A 218 -12.83 17.80 8.95
N SER A 219 -11.60 18.14 8.56
CA SER A 219 -10.86 17.39 7.52
C SER A 219 -10.65 15.93 7.90
N ILE A 220 -10.29 15.64 9.15
CA ILE A 220 -10.12 14.27 9.65
C ILE A 220 -11.47 13.55 9.70
N ALA A 221 -12.54 14.21 10.14
CA ALA A 221 -13.89 13.64 10.15
C ALA A 221 -14.37 13.27 8.73
N ILE A 222 -14.15 14.17 7.75
CA ILE A 222 -14.48 13.92 6.33
C ILE A 222 -13.71 12.72 5.78
N LEU A 223 -12.42 12.56 6.13
CA LEU A 223 -11.65 11.38 5.72
C LEU A 223 -12.20 10.09 6.34
N ILE A 224 -12.49 10.11 7.64
CA ILE A 224 -13.06 8.97 8.36
C ILE A 224 -14.39 8.53 7.73
N GLU A 225 -15.27 9.50 7.45
CA GLU A 225 -16.58 9.26 6.83
C GLU A 225 -16.45 8.80 5.38
N GLY A 226 -15.72 9.56 4.56
CA GLY A 226 -15.56 9.33 3.12
C GLY A 226 -14.92 8.00 2.78
N TYR A 227 -14.06 7.47 3.66
CA TYR A 227 -13.45 6.15 3.52
C TYR A 227 -14.07 5.09 4.45
N SER A 228 -15.15 5.41 5.18
CA SER A 228 -15.85 4.50 6.09
C SER A 228 -14.94 3.78 7.11
N VAL A 229 -13.99 4.52 7.69
CA VAL A 229 -12.96 3.96 8.58
C VAL A 229 -13.43 4.04 10.03
N TYR A 230 -14.08 2.99 10.50
CA TYR A 230 -14.59 2.92 11.89
C TYR A 230 -13.70 2.13 12.86
N ASN A 231 -12.58 1.58 12.37
CA ASN A 231 -11.61 0.87 13.21
C ASN A 231 -10.71 1.87 13.95
N LEU A 232 -10.96 2.04 15.25
CA LEU A 232 -10.22 2.96 16.11
C LEU A 232 -8.73 2.63 16.20
N ARG A 233 -8.30 1.37 16.01
CA ARG A 233 -6.86 1.04 16.01
C ARG A 233 -6.16 1.65 14.80
N SER A 234 -6.79 1.61 13.63
CA SER A 234 -6.27 2.26 12.43
C SER A 234 -6.22 3.78 12.60
N ILE A 235 -7.28 4.36 13.17
CA ILE A 235 -7.37 5.80 13.43
C ILE A 235 -6.34 6.24 14.46
N PHE A 236 -6.18 5.51 15.56
CA PHE A 236 -5.17 5.83 16.56
C PHE A 236 -3.75 5.69 16.01
N PHE A 237 -3.48 4.66 15.21
CA PHE A 237 -2.21 4.54 14.51
C PHE A 237 -1.96 5.74 13.59
N PHE A 238 -2.95 6.13 12.77
CA PHE A 238 -2.87 7.34 11.95
C PHE A 238 -2.55 8.59 12.79
N THR A 239 -3.19 8.78 13.94
CA THR A 239 -2.91 9.93 14.82
C THR A 239 -1.54 9.87 15.47
N GLU A 240 -1.00 8.67 15.75
CA GLU A 240 0.37 8.49 16.24
C GLU A 240 1.40 8.85 15.17
N ILE A 241 1.10 8.58 13.89
CA ILE A 241 1.90 9.04 12.77
C ILE A 241 1.87 10.57 12.69
N LEU A 242 0.67 11.18 12.72
CA LEU A 242 0.54 12.63 12.71
C LEU A 242 1.28 13.28 13.89
N LEU A 243 1.24 12.69 15.08
CA LEU A 243 1.97 13.19 16.24
C LEU A 243 3.49 13.27 16.00
N LYS A 244 4.06 12.36 15.19
CA LYS A 244 5.49 12.39 14.87
C LYS A 244 5.86 13.48 13.87
N ILE A 245 4.94 13.85 12.98
CA ILE A 245 5.24 14.72 11.83
C ILE A 245 4.63 16.11 11.91
N PHE A 246 3.60 16.34 12.75
CA PHE A 246 2.79 17.57 12.73
C PHE A 246 3.60 18.87 12.91
N SER A 247 4.69 18.81 13.67
CA SER A 247 5.54 19.98 13.93
C SER A 247 6.31 20.46 12.70
N TYR A 248 6.44 19.59 11.68
CA TYR A 248 7.13 19.89 10.43
C TYR A 248 6.17 20.27 9.31
N ILE A 249 4.85 20.07 9.50
CA ILE A 249 3.85 20.37 8.48
C ILE A 249 3.61 21.90 8.44
N PRO A 250 3.74 22.54 7.27
CA PRO A 250 3.37 23.94 7.10
C PRO A 250 1.90 24.20 7.45
N ALA A 251 1.60 25.35 8.08
CA ALA A 251 0.29 25.55 8.74
C ALA A 251 -0.89 25.85 7.80
N LYS A 252 -0.65 26.34 6.57
CA LYS A 252 -1.69 26.73 5.60
C LYS A 252 -1.20 26.63 4.16
N ASP A 253 -0.93 25.41 3.72
CA ASP A 253 -0.47 25.15 2.36
C ASP A 253 -1.15 23.89 1.81
N LYS A 254 -1.22 23.76 0.49
CA LYS A 254 -1.71 22.53 -0.18
C LYS A 254 -1.01 21.28 0.38
N ILE A 255 0.27 21.39 0.71
CA ILE A 255 1.07 20.30 1.28
C ILE A 255 0.51 19.82 2.63
N HIS A 256 -0.12 20.68 3.44
CA HIS A 256 -0.71 20.29 4.72
C HIS A 256 -1.83 19.28 4.53
N GLU A 257 -2.73 19.54 3.59
CA GLU A 257 -3.83 18.64 3.24
C GLU A 257 -3.29 17.36 2.57
N GLN A 258 -2.29 17.49 1.69
CA GLN A 258 -1.63 16.35 1.04
C GLN A 258 -0.97 15.41 2.05
N VAL A 259 -0.27 15.94 3.06
CA VAL A 259 0.38 15.16 4.11
C VAL A 259 -0.65 14.40 4.96
N ILE A 260 -1.73 15.07 5.37
CA ILE A 260 -2.80 14.44 6.16
C ILE A 260 -3.48 13.33 5.34
N LEU A 261 -3.86 13.62 4.08
CA LEU A 261 -4.48 12.65 3.18
C LEU A 261 -3.56 11.45 2.94
N PHE A 262 -2.31 11.69 2.54
CA PHE A 262 -1.37 10.60 2.22
C PHE A 262 -1.08 9.73 3.44
N SER A 263 -0.88 10.35 4.61
CA SER A 263 -0.70 9.62 5.88
C SER A 263 -1.91 8.75 6.22
N PHE A 264 -3.11 9.26 5.97
CA PHE A 264 -4.36 8.54 6.21
C PHE A 264 -4.50 7.35 5.26
N LEU A 265 -4.39 7.57 3.94
CA LEU A 265 -4.52 6.51 2.93
C LEU A 265 -3.47 5.41 3.11
N LEU A 266 -2.22 5.80 3.36
CA LEU A 266 -1.14 4.83 3.55
C LEU A 266 -1.32 4.02 4.83
N THR A 267 -1.87 4.64 5.89
CA THR A 267 -2.28 3.90 7.10
C THR A 267 -3.30 2.82 6.79
N LEU A 268 -4.29 3.09 5.93
CA LEU A 268 -5.31 2.10 5.55
C LEU A 268 -4.68 0.91 4.82
N GLU A 269 -3.83 1.17 3.83
CA GLU A 269 -3.12 0.10 3.11
C GLU A 269 -2.23 -0.72 4.03
N PHE A 270 -1.53 -0.07 4.95
CA PHE A 270 -0.70 -0.76 5.93
C PHE A 270 -1.54 -1.66 6.85
N LYS A 271 -2.66 -1.16 7.37
CA LYS A 271 -3.54 -1.95 8.25
C LYS A 271 -4.31 -3.06 7.55
N LYS A 272 -4.49 -2.97 6.22
CA LYS A 272 -5.02 -4.08 5.40
C LYS A 272 -4.01 -5.22 5.21
N GLY A 273 -2.73 -5.02 5.55
CA GLY A 273 -1.67 -5.99 5.30
C GLY A 273 -1.21 -5.99 3.84
N SER A 274 -1.47 -4.91 3.09
CA SER A 274 -1.11 -4.83 1.66
C SER A 274 0.40 -4.84 1.41
N PHE A 275 1.24 -4.56 2.41
CA PHE A 275 2.69 -4.50 2.28
C PHE A 275 3.36 -5.77 2.82
N HIS A 276 3.39 -6.83 2.01
CA HIS A 276 4.24 -8.00 2.23
C HIS A 276 4.82 -8.49 0.89
N LEU A 277 6.06 -9.02 0.95
CA LEU A 277 6.86 -9.66 -0.13
C LEU A 277 7.32 -8.76 -1.31
N ASP A 278 6.59 -7.70 -1.68
CA ASP A 278 6.85 -6.86 -2.87
C ASP A 278 6.89 -5.34 -2.60
N GLU A 279 7.38 -4.92 -1.43
CA GLU A 279 7.34 -3.51 -0.99
C GLU A 279 8.03 -2.54 -1.97
N LEU A 280 9.16 -2.94 -2.56
CA LEU A 280 9.88 -2.08 -3.51
C LEU A 280 9.10 -1.83 -4.79
N LYS A 281 8.41 -2.85 -5.31
CA LYS A 281 7.56 -2.74 -6.50
C LYS A 281 6.33 -1.88 -6.20
N LYS A 282 5.65 -2.14 -5.08
CA LYS A 282 4.48 -1.37 -4.65
C LYS A 282 4.83 0.10 -4.38
N ARG A 283 5.98 0.36 -3.76
CA ARG A 283 6.51 1.71 -3.58
C ARG A 283 6.71 2.40 -4.93
N LYS A 284 7.33 1.70 -5.89
CA LYS A 284 7.52 2.23 -7.24
C LYS A 284 6.18 2.54 -7.91
N ASP A 285 5.22 1.62 -7.88
CA ASP A 285 3.90 1.83 -8.47
C ASP A 285 3.15 3.04 -7.84
N LEU A 286 3.31 3.28 -6.53
CA LEU A 286 2.73 4.45 -5.84
C LEU A 286 3.43 5.78 -6.20
N ILE A 287 4.74 5.74 -6.44
CA ILE A 287 5.52 6.89 -6.95
C ILE A 287 5.12 7.17 -8.40
N ASP A 288 5.07 6.15 -9.24
CA ASP A 288 4.71 6.25 -10.65
C ASP A 288 3.27 6.76 -10.80
N LEU A 289 2.36 6.38 -9.89
CA LEU A 289 1.01 6.94 -9.82
C LEU A 289 1.03 8.47 -9.63
N ALA A 290 1.88 8.99 -8.74
CA ALA A 290 1.96 10.44 -8.50
C ALA A 290 2.34 11.21 -9.77
N SER A 291 3.20 10.61 -10.60
CA SER A 291 3.63 11.16 -11.88
C SER A 291 2.60 10.99 -13.01
N ASN A 292 1.69 10.01 -12.91
CA ASN A 292 0.79 9.59 -13.98
C ASN A 292 -0.71 9.78 -13.64
N LEU A 293 -1.06 10.60 -12.65
CA LEU A 293 -2.46 10.86 -12.26
C LEU A 293 -3.33 11.29 -13.46
N MET A 294 -2.75 12.06 -14.40
CA MET A 294 -3.43 12.53 -15.61
C MET A 294 -3.69 11.41 -16.63
N TYR A 295 -2.81 10.41 -16.71
CA TYR A 295 -2.96 9.23 -17.59
C TYR A 295 -4.10 8.31 -17.12
N TYR A 296 -4.25 8.16 -15.79
CA TYR A 296 -5.37 7.43 -15.20
C TYR A 296 -6.74 8.05 -15.55
N ASP A 297 -6.81 9.39 -15.66
CA ASP A 297 -8.03 10.10 -16.05
C ASP A 297 -8.47 9.79 -17.49
N ILE A 298 -7.52 9.54 -18.40
CA ILE A 298 -7.78 9.25 -19.81
C ILE A 298 -8.27 7.81 -19.99
N ILE A 299 -7.64 6.85 -19.31
CA ILE A 299 -8.07 5.44 -19.35
C ILE A 299 -9.50 5.33 -18.84
N LYS A 300 -9.80 5.90 -17.66
CA LYS A 300 -11.13 5.78 -17.05
C LYS A 300 -12.25 6.46 -17.86
N ARG A 301 -11.96 7.55 -18.59
CA ARG A 301 -12.94 8.20 -19.48
C ARG A 301 -13.23 7.37 -20.74
N ASN A 302 -12.30 6.50 -21.14
CA ASN A 302 -12.37 5.75 -22.40
C ASN A 302 -12.70 4.26 -22.22
N THR A 303 -12.77 3.75 -20.99
CA THR A 303 -13.09 2.35 -20.70
C THR A 303 -14.52 2.17 -20.18
N SER A 304 -15.21 1.16 -20.68
CA SER A 304 -16.49 0.64 -20.17
C SER A 304 -16.39 0.22 -18.70
N GLU A 305 -17.55 -0.07 -18.06
CA GLU A 305 -17.70 -0.42 -16.63
C GLU A 305 -16.82 -1.59 -16.13
N ASP A 306 -16.11 -2.30 -17.02
CA ASP A 306 -15.26 -3.47 -16.74
C ASP A 306 -13.74 -3.19 -16.71
N TYR A 307 -13.30 -1.98 -16.36
CA TYR A 307 -11.86 -1.69 -16.24
C TYR A 307 -11.23 -2.41 -15.04
N ILE A 308 -10.26 -3.30 -15.30
CA ILE A 308 -9.50 -4.04 -14.30
C ILE A 308 -8.13 -3.36 -14.11
N PRO A 309 -7.79 -2.85 -12.91
CA PRO A 309 -6.49 -2.27 -12.63
C PRO A 309 -5.34 -3.26 -12.86
N SER A 310 -4.30 -2.82 -13.57
CA SER A 310 -3.16 -3.65 -14.00
C SER A 310 -1.93 -3.53 -13.09
N SER A 311 -1.83 -2.43 -12.32
CA SER A 311 -0.76 -2.18 -11.34
C SER A 311 -1.30 -1.89 -9.95
N TYR A 312 -0.43 -1.96 -8.93
CA TYR A 312 -0.85 -1.62 -7.56
C TYR A 312 -1.19 -0.13 -7.41
N GLY A 313 -0.50 0.74 -8.14
CA GLY A 313 -0.80 2.18 -8.19
C GLY A 313 -2.18 2.48 -8.77
N GLU A 314 -2.56 1.81 -9.87
CA GLU A 314 -3.90 1.93 -10.44
C GLU A 314 -4.98 1.42 -9.50
N LEU A 315 -4.73 0.31 -8.80
CA LEU A 315 -5.65 -0.23 -7.81
C LEU A 315 -5.81 0.73 -6.62
N PHE A 316 -4.71 1.34 -6.16
CA PHE A 316 -4.73 2.36 -5.12
C PHE A 316 -5.54 3.59 -5.55
N ALA A 317 -5.30 4.11 -6.76
CA ALA A 317 -6.03 5.25 -7.30
C ALA A 317 -7.53 4.95 -7.46
N TYR A 318 -7.86 3.75 -7.93
CA TYR A 318 -9.23 3.26 -8.07
C TYR A 318 -9.95 3.23 -6.72
N ASN A 319 -9.30 2.68 -5.69
CA ASN A 319 -9.88 2.52 -4.37
C ASN A 319 -10.01 3.84 -3.59
N TYR A 320 -9.04 4.75 -3.75
CA TYR A 320 -8.92 5.89 -2.84
C TYR A 320 -9.05 7.27 -3.48
N LEU A 321 -8.56 7.43 -4.71
CA LEU A 321 -8.39 8.74 -5.32
C LEU A 321 -9.55 9.08 -6.26
N LYS A 322 -10.80 8.75 -5.92
CA LYS A 322 -11.93 9.14 -6.78
C LYS A 322 -12.17 10.66 -6.74
N ASN A 323 -12.22 11.23 -5.54
CA ASN A 323 -12.56 12.64 -5.30
C ASN A 323 -11.41 13.47 -4.71
N THR A 324 -10.28 12.85 -4.39
CA THR A 324 -9.14 13.48 -3.67
C THR A 324 -7.87 13.58 -4.52
N ARG A 325 -8.01 13.44 -5.85
CA ARG A 325 -6.91 13.34 -6.83
C ARG A 325 -5.93 14.51 -6.77
N SER A 326 -6.46 15.73 -6.77
CA SER A 326 -5.68 16.98 -6.77
C SER A 326 -4.82 17.15 -5.51
N TYR A 327 -5.09 16.37 -4.47
CA TYR A 327 -4.42 16.37 -3.17
C TYR A 327 -3.55 15.12 -2.95
N TYR A 328 -3.42 14.22 -3.93
CA TYR A 328 -2.45 13.13 -3.81
C TYR A 328 -1.04 13.62 -4.14
N LYS A 329 -0.10 13.41 -3.21
CA LYS A 329 1.34 13.55 -3.40
C LYS A 329 2.00 12.41 -2.65
N PHE A 330 2.99 11.77 -3.27
CA PHE A 330 3.77 10.73 -2.60
C PHE A 330 4.82 11.39 -1.71
N PHE A 331 4.90 10.94 -0.45
CA PHE A 331 5.91 11.40 0.51
C PHE A 331 6.78 10.22 0.96
N TYR A 332 8.07 10.26 0.66
CA TYR A 332 9.05 9.25 1.05
C TYR A 332 9.20 9.17 2.56
N SER A 333 9.22 10.30 3.27
CA SER A 333 9.35 10.32 4.73
C SER A 333 8.17 9.62 5.41
N ILE A 334 6.94 9.89 4.95
CA ILE A 334 5.72 9.27 5.47
C ILE A 334 5.67 7.78 5.11
N TYR A 335 6.10 7.41 3.89
CA TYR A 335 6.19 6.02 3.48
C TYR A 335 7.14 5.22 4.37
N ASN A 336 8.36 5.71 4.56
CA ASN A 336 9.36 5.06 5.39
C ASN A 336 8.89 4.95 6.84
N LEU A 337 8.22 5.99 7.36
CA LEU A 337 7.70 5.99 8.72
C LEU A 337 6.60 4.94 8.94
N ILE A 338 5.64 4.84 8.01
CA ILE A 338 4.50 3.93 8.15
C ILE A 338 4.87 2.48 7.81
N VAL A 339 5.53 2.27 6.67
CA VAL A 339 5.77 0.93 6.12
C VAL A 339 7.04 0.31 6.68
N LEU A 340 8.14 1.08 6.75
CA LEU A 340 9.43 0.59 7.24
C LEU A 340 9.64 0.82 8.74
N GLY A 341 8.82 1.67 9.37
CA GLY A 341 8.99 2.07 10.77
C GLY A 341 10.17 3.02 11.02
N ILE A 342 10.76 3.60 9.96
CA ILE A 342 11.96 4.44 10.03
C ILE A 342 11.58 5.91 9.94
N PHE A 343 11.98 6.71 10.92
CA PHE A 343 11.76 8.16 10.93
C PHE A 343 13.08 8.91 10.78
N ASP A 344 13.14 9.80 9.78
CA ASP A 344 14.27 10.70 9.53
C ASP A 344 13.77 12.15 9.56
N GLU A 345 14.14 12.88 10.60
CA GLU A 345 13.70 14.26 10.82
C GLU A 345 14.24 15.24 9.76
N GLU A 346 15.50 15.10 9.34
CA GLU A 346 16.11 16.00 8.37
C GLU A 346 15.47 15.81 6.99
N SER A 347 15.31 14.55 6.58
CA SER A 347 14.63 14.20 5.33
C SER A 347 13.17 14.66 5.33
N THR A 348 12.45 14.51 6.46
CA THR A 348 11.06 14.98 6.60
C THR A 348 10.96 16.50 6.49
N LYS A 349 11.82 17.25 7.20
CA LYS A 349 11.86 18.72 7.09
C LYS A 349 12.15 19.14 5.67
N LYS A 350 13.15 18.52 5.04
CA LYS A 350 13.52 18.80 3.66
C LYS A 350 12.33 18.55 2.74
N GLU A 351 11.72 17.36 2.77
CA GLU A 351 10.58 17.00 1.92
C GLU A 351 9.33 17.88 2.15
N PHE A 352 9.10 18.36 3.38
CA PHE A 352 7.97 19.25 3.70
C PHE A 352 8.27 20.73 3.43
N SER A 353 9.55 21.13 3.42
CA SER A 353 10.02 22.47 3.06
C SER A 353 10.29 22.63 1.57
N GLU A 354 10.59 21.53 0.88
CA GLU A 354 10.83 21.48 -0.54
C GLU A 354 9.49 21.42 -1.27
N ASN A 355 9.19 22.51 -1.98
CA ASN A 355 9.38 22.39 -3.42
C ASN A 355 9.53 23.76 -4.12
N PRO A 356 10.73 24.14 -4.59
CA PRO A 356 10.87 25.13 -5.64
C PRO A 356 10.01 24.74 -6.85
N HIS A 357 9.93 23.44 -7.19
CA HIS A 357 9.12 22.95 -8.30
C HIS A 357 7.62 23.16 -8.11
N ASP A 358 7.06 23.16 -6.89
CA ASP A 358 5.61 23.42 -6.69
C ASP A 358 5.30 24.90 -6.95
N THR A 359 6.20 25.83 -6.62
CA THR A 359 5.99 27.26 -6.93
C THR A 359 5.97 27.52 -8.43
N TYR A 360 6.90 26.90 -9.18
CA TYR A 360 6.98 27.06 -10.63
C TYR A 360 5.90 26.27 -11.38
N ASN A 361 5.59 25.04 -10.94
CA ASN A 361 4.51 24.24 -11.52
C ASN A 361 3.13 24.82 -11.20
N GLU A 362 2.92 25.40 -10.00
CA GLU A 362 1.68 26.12 -9.68
C GLU A 362 1.54 27.38 -10.52
N ALA A 363 2.62 28.13 -10.73
CA ALA A 363 2.62 29.25 -11.67
C ALA A 363 2.27 28.79 -13.09
N LEU A 364 2.84 27.68 -13.55
CA LEU A 364 2.55 27.07 -14.85
C LEU A 364 1.08 26.63 -14.97
N HIS A 365 0.54 25.98 -13.94
CA HIS A 365 -0.87 25.58 -13.90
C HIS A 365 -1.81 26.80 -13.94
N LYS A 366 -1.53 27.86 -13.17
CA LYS A 366 -2.30 29.11 -13.21
C LYS A 366 -2.29 29.73 -14.60
N LEU A 367 -1.15 29.72 -15.30
CA LEU A 367 -1.04 30.26 -16.66
C LEU A 367 -1.84 29.47 -17.70
N ASN A 368 -2.16 28.19 -17.49
CA ASN A 368 -3.08 27.48 -18.39
C ASN A 368 -4.52 28.02 -18.32
N GLU A 369 -4.88 28.63 -17.20
CA GLU A 369 -6.17 29.30 -16.99
C GLU A 369 -6.03 30.83 -17.09
N PHE A 370 -5.07 31.34 -17.89
CA PHE A 370 -4.74 32.78 -17.95
C PHE A 370 -5.93 33.70 -18.25
N LEU A 371 -6.98 33.20 -18.90
CA LEU A 371 -8.21 33.97 -19.17
C LEU A 371 -8.95 34.38 -17.89
N LEU A 372 -8.68 33.74 -16.75
CA LEU A 372 -9.25 34.04 -15.44
C LEU A 372 -8.36 34.97 -14.61
N LEU A 373 -7.17 35.32 -15.08
CA LEU A 373 -6.16 36.07 -14.34
C LEU A 373 -6.14 37.55 -14.75
N SER A 374 -5.76 38.43 -13.82
CA SER A 374 -5.39 39.81 -14.15
C SER A 374 -4.02 39.86 -14.85
N GLN A 375 -3.75 40.93 -15.62
CA GLN A 375 -2.45 41.11 -16.30
C GLN A 375 -1.27 41.01 -15.33
N LYS A 376 -1.40 41.60 -14.13
CA LYS A 376 -0.37 41.53 -13.09
C LYS A 376 -0.11 40.09 -12.63
N GLU A 377 -1.15 39.29 -12.45
CA GLU A 377 -1.00 37.88 -12.08
C GLU A 377 -0.36 37.05 -13.20
N ILE A 378 -0.68 37.37 -14.46
CA ILE A 378 -0.03 36.75 -15.62
C ILE A 378 1.47 37.09 -15.62
N ASP A 379 1.83 38.36 -15.45
CA ASP A 379 3.22 38.81 -15.43
C ASP A 379 4.00 38.17 -14.27
N ASP A 380 3.43 38.14 -13.06
CA ASP A 380 4.04 37.54 -11.87
C ASP A 380 4.28 36.03 -12.04
N ASN A 381 3.31 35.30 -12.61
CA ASN A 381 3.47 33.85 -12.84
C ASN A 381 4.43 33.57 -14.01
N CYS A 382 4.42 34.37 -15.08
CA CYS A 382 5.38 34.25 -16.17
C CYS A 382 6.81 34.48 -15.67
N ASN A 383 7.03 35.50 -14.84
CA ASN A 383 8.35 35.78 -14.24
C ASN A 383 8.87 34.60 -13.43
N LYS A 384 8.01 33.97 -12.62
CA LYS A 384 8.36 32.74 -11.90
C LYS A 384 8.76 31.63 -12.86
N VAL A 385 7.94 31.35 -13.89
CA VAL A 385 8.25 30.30 -14.86
C VAL A 385 9.57 30.57 -15.60
N PHE A 386 9.85 31.82 -15.99
CA PHE A 386 11.12 32.19 -16.61
C PHE A 386 12.32 32.06 -15.65
N GLU A 387 12.15 32.37 -14.37
CA GLU A 387 13.15 32.11 -13.35
C GLU A 387 13.40 30.61 -13.18
N GLY A 388 12.34 29.80 -13.20
CA GLY A 388 12.41 28.34 -13.17
C GLY A 388 13.17 27.76 -14.36
N LEU A 389 12.97 28.30 -15.57
CA LEU A 389 13.75 27.95 -16.77
C LEU A 389 15.22 28.34 -16.60
N LYS A 390 15.49 29.56 -16.13
CA LYS A 390 16.87 30.05 -15.92
C LYS A 390 17.63 29.20 -14.90
N ASN A 391 16.96 28.79 -13.83
CA ASN A 391 17.54 27.97 -12.76
C ASN A 391 17.56 26.47 -13.10
N GLY A 392 17.08 26.08 -14.29
CA GLY A 392 17.08 24.69 -14.75
C GLY A 392 16.20 23.77 -13.90
N ILE A 393 15.11 24.29 -13.34
CA ILE A 393 14.26 23.55 -12.40
C ILE A 393 13.49 22.44 -13.13
N PHE A 394 12.87 22.74 -14.27
CA PHE A 394 12.01 21.79 -15.01
C PHE A 394 12.78 20.58 -15.55
N ASN A 395 12.24 19.37 -15.44
CA ASN A 395 12.85 18.18 -16.06
C ASN A 395 12.71 18.21 -17.59
N VAL A 396 13.43 17.33 -18.30
CA VAL A 396 13.50 17.35 -19.78
C VAL A 396 12.11 17.30 -20.44
N TYR A 397 11.17 16.52 -19.91
CA TYR A 397 9.85 16.36 -20.51
C TYR A 397 8.89 17.50 -20.16
N THR A 398 9.00 18.10 -18.97
CA THR A 398 8.20 19.26 -18.57
C THR A 398 8.41 20.48 -19.45
N HIS A 399 9.54 20.59 -20.15
CA HIS A 399 9.80 21.71 -21.07
C HIS A 399 8.80 21.80 -22.22
N GLN A 400 8.24 20.67 -22.67
CA GLN A 400 7.17 20.67 -23.67
C GLN A 400 5.93 21.39 -23.13
N TYR A 401 5.51 21.01 -21.93
CA TYR A 401 4.37 21.62 -21.25
C TYR A 401 4.61 23.12 -20.96
N VAL A 402 5.83 23.48 -20.55
CA VAL A 402 6.20 24.90 -20.35
C VAL A 402 6.06 25.70 -21.62
N PHE A 403 6.55 25.17 -22.75
CA PHE A 403 6.44 25.83 -24.04
C PHE A 403 4.97 25.98 -24.47
N ASP A 404 4.19 24.90 -24.38
CA ASP A 404 2.79 24.90 -24.80
C ASP A 404 1.91 25.83 -23.95
N THR A 405 2.20 25.96 -22.65
CA THR A 405 1.52 26.92 -21.76
C THR A 405 1.87 28.38 -22.08
N LEU A 406 3.13 28.69 -22.41
CA LEU A 406 3.56 30.07 -22.70
C LEU A 406 3.27 30.50 -24.14
N TYR A 407 3.15 29.55 -25.07
CA TYR A 407 2.86 29.82 -26.49
C TYR A 407 1.64 30.72 -26.73
N PRO A 408 0.43 30.47 -26.16
CA PRO A 408 -0.72 31.33 -26.39
C PRO A 408 -0.53 32.75 -25.84
N LEU A 409 0.25 32.92 -24.77
CA LEU A 409 0.54 34.23 -24.17
C LEU A 409 1.44 35.07 -25.07
N VAL A 410 2.47 34.45 -25.65
CA VAL A 410 3.38 35.14 -26.56
C VAL A 410 2.74 35.38 -27.94
N SER A 411 2.08 34.38 -28.52
CA SER A 411 1.48 34.50 -29.87
C SER A 411 0.39 35.56 -29.93
N LYS A 412 -0.34 35.77 -28.82
CA LYS A 412 -1.36 36.83 -28.67
C LYS A 412 -0.80 38.15 -28.13
N GLN A 413 0.51 38.27 -27.94
CA GLN A 413 1.18 39.46 -27.40
C GLN A 413 0.66 39.88 -26.01
N ILE A 414 0.24 38.92 -25.19
CA ILE A 414 -0.22 39.15 -23.81
C ILE A 414 0.98 39.43 -22.88
N ILE A 415 2.16 38.91 -23.21
CA ILE A 415 3.41 39.18 -22.51
C ILE A 415 4.47 39.78 -23.45
N PRO A 416 5.40 40.60 -22.95
CA PRO A 416 6.44 41.25 -23.74
C PRO A 416 7.62 40.28 -23.98
N THR A 417 7.36 39.15 -24.63
CA THR A 417 8.37 38.15 -24.99
C THR A 417 8.09 37.69 -26.41
N THR A 418 9.10 37.60 -27.25
CA THR A 418 8.94 37.14 -28.64
C THR A 418 9.04 35.61 -28.73
N MET A 419 8.51 35.00 -29.79
CA MET A 419 8.65 33.54 -30.00
C MET A 419 10.11 33.06 -30.01
N PRO A 420 11.03 33.74 -30.72
CA PRO A 420 12.46 33.40 -30.65
C PRO A 420 13.03 33.45 -29.24
N GLU A 421 12.68 34.48 -28.45
CA GLU A 421 13.13 34.59 -27.06
C GLU A 421 12.60 33.46 -26.17
N LEU A 422 11.34 33.03 -26.37
CA LEU A 422 10.77 31.90 -25.64
C LEU A 422 11.53 30.61 -25.97
N LYS A 423 11.76 30.34 -27.26
CA LYS A 423 12.52 29.16 -27.71
C LYS A 423 13.92 29.15 -27.12
N ASP A 424 14.63 30.27 -27.18
CA ASP A 424 15.99 30.38 -26.63
C ASP A 424 16.03 30.09 -25.12
N LYS A 425 15.06 30.60 -24.35
CA LYS A 425 14.94 30.31 -22.91
C LYS A 425 14.68 28.82 -22.65
N VAL A 426 13.79 28.20 -23.43
CA VAL A 426 13.43 26.78 -23.30
C VAL A 426 14.60 25.87 -23.69
N PHE A 427 15.28 26.13 -24.81
CA PHE A 427 16.44 25.35 -25.24
C PHE A 427 17.64 25.50 -24.30
N SER A 428 17.90 26.72 -23.81
CA SER A 428 18.95 26.94 -22.80
C SER A 428 18.67 26.17 -21.51
N SER A 429 17.41 26.13 -21.07
CA SER A 429 17.00 25.35 -19.90
C SER A 429 17.09 23.83 -20.17
N LEU A 430 16.76 23.38 -21.38
CA LEU A 430 16.92 21.98 -21.79
C LEU A 430 18.38 21.52 -21.74
N ASP A 431 19.33 22.38 -22.12
CA ASP A 431 20.76 22.09 -22.03
C ASP A 431 21.24 21.93 -20.57
N ILE A 432 20.65 22.69 -19.64
CA ILE A 432 20.88 22.52 -18.20
C ILE A 432 20.26 21.19 -17.75
N ALA A 433 19.00 20.94 -18.12
CA ALA A 433 18.27 19.75 -17.71
C ALA A 433 18.92 18.45 -18.21
N LYS A 434 19.43 18.43 -19.44
CA LYS A 434 20.15 17.29 -20.04
C LYS A 434 21.31 16.82 -19.15
N LYS A 435 22.02 17.73 -18.48
CA LYS A 435 23.18 17.41 -17.64
C LYS A 435 22.81 16.68 -16.35
N ARG A 436 21.53 16.70 -15.93
CA ARG A 436 21.05 16.01 -14.71
C ARG A 436 20.75 14.52 -14.91
N ASN A 437 20.72 14.02 -16.16
CA ASN A 437 20.50 12.61 -16.49
C ASN A 437 19.16 12.02 -16.01
N GLU A 438 18.12 12.85 -15.84
CA GLU A 438 16.78 12.46 -15.41
C GLU A 438 15.87 12.07 -16.59
N PHE A 439 16.28 11.09 -17.41
CA PHE A 439 15.46 10.59 -18.52
C PHE A 439 14.74 9.29 -18.13
N ASP A 440 13.44 9.25 -18.40
CA ASP A 440 12.57 8.08 -18.25
C ASP A 440 12.35 7.38 -19.61
N GLN A 441 12.36 6.05 -19.60
CA GLN A 441 12.22 5.20 -20.77
C GLN A 441 10.77 5.17 -21.30
N PHE A 442 9.76 5.42 -20.47
CA PHE A 442 8.35 5.27 -20.85
C PHE A 442 7.69 6.57 -21.35
N HIS A 443 8.32 7.73 -21.14
CA HIS A 443 7.72 9.04 -21.40
C HIS A 443 7.45 9.37 -22.88
N LEU A 444 8.17 8.78 -23.84
CA LEU A 444 7.94 9.01 -25.28
C LEU A 444 7.13 7.89 -25.97
N ASP A 445 7.02 6.72 -25.35
CA ASP A 445 6.32 5.55 -25.91
C ASP A 445 4.80 5.61 -25.68
N SER A 446 4.30 6.55 -24.85
CA SER A 446 2.90 6.69 -24.43
C SER A 446 1.95 7.31 -25.45
N GLY A 447 2.41 7.72 -26.63
CA GLY A 447 1.53 8.21 -27.70
C GLY A 447 0.86 9.56 -27.43
N GLU A 448 1.36 10.38 -26.49
CA GLU A 448 0.88 11.74 -26.20
C GLU A 448 1.20 12.78 -27.30
N MET A 449 1.22 12.38 -28.57
CA MET A 449 1.58 13.25 -29.71
C MET A 449 0.37 13.83 -30.48
N ASN A 450 -0.85 13.73 -29.94
CA ASN A 450 -2.06 14.20 -30.65
C ASN A 450 -2.51 15.63 -30.29
N PHE A 451 -1.75 16.39 -29.49
CA PHE A 451 -2.12 17.76 -29.06
C PHE A 451 -1.06 18.84 -29.33
N LEU A 452 -0.11 18.60 -30.24
CA LEU A 452 0.85 19.64 -30.63
C LEU A 452 0.12 20.82 -31.29
N LEU A 453 0.16 21.98 -30.62
CA LEU A 453 -0.67 23.15 -30.96
C LEU A 453 -0.26 23.81 -32.28
N ASN A 454 1.00 23.68 -32.71
CA ASN A 454 1.59 24.38 -33.86
C ASN A 454 2.99 23.82 -34.23
N ASP A 455 3.61 24.38 -35.27
CA ASP A 455 4.94 23.95 -35.76
C ASP A 455 6.09 24.28 -34.80
N ASP A 456 6.00 25.36 -34.00
CA ASP A 456 7.02 25.68 -32.99
C ASP A 456 7.01 24.65 -31.85
N SER A 457 5.83 24.20 -31.44
CA SER A 457 5.64 23.13 -30.45
C SER A 457 6.22 21.79 -30.94
N LYS A 458 6.06 21.47 -32.24
CA LYS A 458 6.70 20.30 -32.87
C LYS A 458 8.22 20.38 -32.85
N GLU A 459 8.79 21.58 -33.02
CA GLU A 459 10.24 21.78 -33.00
C GLU A 459 10.83 21.47 -31.61
N VAL A 460 10.22 22.01 -30.56
CA VAL A 460 10.62 21.73 -29.16
C VAL A 460 10.51 20.24 -28.85
N PHE A 461 9.40 19.61 -29.24
CA PHE A 461 9.21 18.18 -29.06
C PHE A 461 10.28 17.35 -29.77
N ASN A 462 10.58 17.66 -31.04
CA ASN A 462 11.60 16.95 -31.81
C ASN A 462 13.00 17.09 -31.17
N HIS A 463 13.29 18.24 -30.57
CA HIS A 463 14.52 18.44 -29.82
C HIS A 463 14.57 17.54 -28.58
N ILE A 464 13.50 17.50 -27.77
CA ILE A 464 13.37 16.63 -26.60
C ILE A 464 13.52 15.15 -27.01
N LYS A 465 12.85 14.74 -28.09
CA LYS A 465 12.94 13.38 -28.64
C LYS A 465 14.36 13.02 -29.03
N LYS A 466 15.10 13.93 -29.68
CA LYS A 466 16.50 13.73 -30.02
C LYS A 466 17.36 13.54 -28.77
N LEU A 467 17.18 14.38 -27.75
CA LEU A 467 17.91 14.28 -26.48
C LEU A 467 17.66 12.93 -25.78
N HIS A 468 16.41 12.47 -25.75
CA HIS A 468 16.06 11.16 -25.20
C HIS A 468 16.74 10.01 -25.96
N ILE A 469 16.66 10.02 -27.31
CA ILE A 469 17.28 9.00 -28.15
C ILE A 469 18.80 8.98 -27.91
N ASP A 470 19.45 10.14 -27.91
CA ASP A 470 20.89 10.27 -27.68
C ASP A 470 21.30 9.71 -26.31
N TYR A 471 20.55 10.04 -25.25
CA TYR A 471 20.81 9.57 -23.89
C TYR A 471 20.72 8.04 -23.76
N PHE A 472 19.62 7.44 -24.22
CA PHE A 472 19.44 5.99 -24.13
C PHE A 472 20.39 5.22 -25.06
N ASN A 473 20.79 5.81 -26.19
CA ASN A 473 21.84 5.24 -27.04
C ASN A 473 23.22 5.26 -26.34
N GLN A 474 23.56 6.35 -25.63
CA GLN A 474 24.81 6.41 -24.85
C GLN A 474 24.83 5.37 -23.71
N GLN A 475 23.73 5.21 -22.98
CA GLN A 475 23.63 4.16 -21.96
C GLN A 475 23.80 2.75 -22.55
N LYS A 476 23.11 2.46 -23.66
CA LYS A 476 23.21 1.15 -24.34
C LYS A 476 24.63 0.90 -24.85
N ASN A 477 25.30 1.90 -25.42
CA ASN A 477 26.70 1.81 -25.83
C ASN A 477 27.66 1.51 -24.66
N SER A 478 27.47 2.16 -23.51
CA SER A 478 28.27 1.88 -22.30
C SER A 478 28.07 0.45 -21.79
N LEU A 479 26.84 -0.04 -21.80
CA LEU A 479 26.49 -1.40 -21.38
C LEU A 479 27.08 -2.45 -22.35
N ILE A 480 27.09 -2.16 -23.65
CA ILE A 480 27.68 -3.03 -24.68
C ILE A 480 29.21 -3.09 -24.59
N ASN A 481 29.86 -1.95 -24.35
CA ASN A 481 31.29 -1.92 -24.05
C ASN A 481 31.63 -2.75 -22.80
N THR A 482 30.72 -2.81 -21.83
CA THR A 482 30.87 -3.68 -20.65
C THR A 482 30.79 -5.17 -21.00
N ILE A 483 29.92 -5.57 -21.94
CA ILE A 483 29.89 -6.94 -22.46
C ILE A 483 31.20 -7.27 -23.18
N LEU A 484 31.64 -6.40 -24.10
CA LEU A 484 32.87 -6.61 -24.88
C LEU A 484 34.11 -6.70 -23.98
N ALA A 485 34.18 -5.91 -22.90
CA ALA A 485 35.25 -5.97 -21.93
C ALA A 485 35.20 -7.24 -21.04
N LYS A 486 34.01 -7.82 -20.83
CA LYS A 486 33.85 -9.08 -20.09
C LYS A 486 34.26 -10.30 -20.92
N LEU A 487 34.03 -10.27 -22.23
CA LEU A 487 34.42 -11.33 -23.17
C LEU A 487 35.92 -11.67 -23.11
N GLU A 488 36.78 -10.69 -22.84
CA GLU A 488 38.23 -10.88 -22.74
C GLU A 488 38.71 -11.28 -21.34
N LYS A 489 37.84 -11.30 -20.32
CA LYS A 489 38.22 -11.59 -18.93
C LYS A 489 37.87 -13.02 -18.56
N ASP A 490 38.85 -13.74 -18.04
CA ASP A 490 38.66 -15.10 -17.52
C ASP A 490 37.87 -15.05 -16.20
N LYS A 491 36.53 -15.23 -16.31
CA LYS A 491 35.44 -15.23 -15.28
C LYS A 491 34.24 -14.32 -15.65
N ALA A 492 33.88 -14.23 -16.92
CA ALA A 492 32.69 -13.49 -17.34
C ALA A 492 31.38 -14.11 -16.80
N ASP A 493 30.66 -13.37 -15.96
CA ASP A 493 29.28 -13.67 -15.55
C ASP A 493 28.31 -12.63 -16.13
N TYR A 494 27.35 -13.12 -16.90
CA TYR A 494 26.32 -12.34 -17.59
C TYR A 494 24.95 -12.43 -16.91
N SER A 495 24.76 -13.33 -15.94
CA SER A 495 23.47 -13.61 -15.29
C SER A 495 22.78 -12.35 -14.75
N LYS A 496 23.56 -11.45 -14.13
CA LYS A 496 23.09 -10.20 -13.54
C LYS A 496 22.70 -9.11 -14.55
N ILE A 497 23.06 -9.26 -15.83
CA ILE A 497 22.85 -8.22 -16.85
C ILE A 497 21.92 -8.66 -17.98
N ILE A 498 21.57 -9.95 -18.10
CA ILE A 498 20.69 -10.50 -19.16
C ILE A 498 19.39 -9.70 -19.30
N HIS A 499 18.71 -9.44 -18.20
CA HIS A 499 17.43 -8.73 -18.21
C HIS A 499 17.53 -7.30 -18.79
N SER A 500 18.67 -6.64 -18.61
CA SER A 500 18.92 -5.30 -19.15
C SER A 500 19.10 -5.27 -20.68
N PHE A 501 19.28 -6.44 -21.30
CA PHE A 501 19.55 -6.58 -22.73
C PHE A 501 18.47 -7.27 -23.53
N LEU A 502 17.39 -7.75 -22.91
CA LEU A 502 16.34 -8.50 -23.60
C LEU A 502 15.89 -7.75 -24.86
N ASN A 503 15.45 -6.50 -24.73
CA ASN A 503 14.93 -5.70 -25.85
C ASN A 503 15.98 -4.86 -26.62
N VAL A 504 17.29 -5.13 -26.45
CA VAL A 504 18.35 -4.37 -27.14
C VAL A 504 18.72 -5.08 -28.44
N LYS A 505 18.69 -4.34 -29.57
CA LYS A 505 19.15 -4.81 -30.88
C LYS A 505 20.68 -4.74 -30.95
N PHE A 506 21.33 -5.87 -30.92
CA PHE A 506 22.79 -5.96 -30.93
C PHE A 506 23.39 -5.49 -32.25
N SER A 507 22.75 -5.78 -33.38
CA SER A 507 23.11 -5.29 -34.72
C SER A 507 23.24 -3.77 -34.83
N THR A 508 22.54 -3.01 -33.99
CA THR A 508 22.58 -1.54 -34.00
C THR A 508 23.88 -0.98 -33.40
N TYR A 509 24.57 -1.77 -32.59
CA TYR A 509 25.67 -1.28 -31.75
C TYR A 509 26.96 -2.11 -31.88
N PHE A 510 26.85 -3.39 -32.22
CA PHE A 510 28.01 -4.22 -32.47
C PHE A 510 28.44 -4.13 -33.94
N ILE A 511 29.73 -3.86 -34.14
CA ILE A 511 30.40 -4.08 -35.42
C ILE A 511 30.89 -5.53 -35.42
N SER A 512 30.49 -6.32 -36.40
CA SER A 512 30.79 -7.77 -36.44
C SER A 512 32.28 -8.08 -36.38
N ALA A 513 33.10 -7.31 -37.11
CA ALA A 513 34.55 -7.40 -37.03
C ALA A 513 35.07 -7.25 -35.59
N THR A 514 34.52 -6.33 -34.80
CA THR A 514 34.92 -6.11 -33.40
C THR A 514 34.56 -7.29 -32.51
N ILE A 515 33.35 -7.86 -32.64
CA ILE A 515 32.98 -9.07 -31.87
C ILE A 515 33.91 -10.21 -32.23
N ILE A 516 34.15 -10.44 -33.51
CA ILE A 516 34.96 -11.56 -34.00
C ILE A 516 36.38 -11.46 -33.46
N THR A 517 37.00 -10.26 -33.50
CA THR A 517 38.33 -10.04 -32.89
C THR A 517 38.33 -10.28 -31.38
N LYS A 518 37.25 -9.96 -30.67
CA LYS A 518 37.15 -10.22 -29.23
C LYS A 518 36.97 -11.71 -28.93
N LEU A 519 36.21 -12.41 -29.76
CA LEU A 519 36.02 -13.87 -29.66
C LEU A 519 37.32 -14.63 -29.95
N SER A 520 38.12 -14.21 -30.93
CA SER A 520 39.40 -14.85 -31.23
C SER A 520 40.41 -14.76 -30.09
N ASN A 521 40.28 -13.73 -29.24
CA ASN A 521 41.17 -13.48 -28.10
C ASN A 521 40.58 -13.98 -26.76
N ALA A 522 39.35 -14.49 -26.77
CA ALA A 522 38.64 -14.89 -25.54
C ALA A 522 39.05 -16.30 -25.07
N THR A 523 38.95 -16.54 -23.76
CA THR A 523 39.12 -17.90 -23.22
C THR A 523 37.94 -18.79 -23.58
N ASN A 524 38.16 -20.11 -23.68
CA ASN A 524 37.09 -21.09 -23.93
C ASN A 524 35.90 -20.93 -22.97
N TYR A 525 36.19 -20.61 -21.70
CA TYR A 525 35.17 -20.32 -20.69
C TYR A 525 34.29 -19.12 -21.09
N SER A 526 34.92 -18.03 -21.52
CA SER A 526 34.26 -16.77 -21.88
C SER A 526 33.44 -16.92 -23.16
N ILE A 527 33.93 -17.70 -24.14
CA ILE A 527 33.20 -18.05 -25.36
C ILE A 527 31.91 -18.79 -25.01
N ILE A 528 31.98 -19.84 -24.18
CA ILE A 528 30.79 -20.60 -23.77
C ILE A 528 29.81 -19.76 -22.95
N LYS A 529 30.30 -18.89 -22.07
CA LYS A 529 29.43 -18.00 -21.29
C LYS A 529 28.72 -16.97 -22.16
N PHE A 530 29.41 -16.43 -23.15
CA PHE A 530 28.80 -15.51 -24.12
C PHE A 530 27.80 -16.23 -25.03
N ALA A 531 28.09 -17.46 -25.46
CA ALA A 531 27.16 -18.30 -26.22
C ALA A 531 25.84 -18.52 -25.46
N ARG A 532 25.92 -18.87 -24.17
CA ARG A 532 24.74 -19.03 -23.30
C ARG A 532 23.98 -17.73 -23.12
N PHE A 533 24.69 -16.62 -22.93
CA PHE A 533 24.10 -15.29 -22.83
C PHE A 533 23.27 -14.94 -24.07
N LEU A 534 23.79 -15.16 -25.29
CA LEU A 534 23.04 -14.91 -26.52
C LEU A 534 21.82 -15.83 -26.62
N ALA A 535 21.98 -17.12 -26.33
CA ALA A 535 20.86 -18.07 -26.34
C ALA A 535 19.75 -17.68 -25.36
N GLU A 536 20.10 -17.29 -24.12
CA GLU A 536 19.14 -16.85 -23.12
C GLU A 536 18.49 -15.52 -23.49
N LYS A 537 19.25 -14.53 -23.97
CA LYS A 537 18.72 -13.24 -24.42
C LYS A 537 17.61 -13.44 -25.43
N TYR A 538 17.87 -14.15 -26.54
CA TYR A 538 16.90 -14.29 -27.63
C TYR A 538 15.78 -15.28 -27.33
N ARG A 539 15.94 -16.15 -26.32
CA ARG A 539 14.85 -17.00 -25.81
C ARG A 539 13.73 -16.19 -25.18
N TYR A 540 14.06 -15.15 -24.41
CA TYR A 540 13.11 -14.33 -23.64
C TYR A 540 12.77 -12.96 -24.28
N ASP A 541 13.27 -12.70 -25.49
CA ASP A 541 13.11 -11.43 -26.22
C ASP A 541 11.74 -11.27 -26.87
N ASP A 542 11.26 -10.03 -27.01
CA ASP A 542 10.02 -9.71 -27.74
C ASP A 542 10.32 -9.41 -29.24
N TYR A 543 9.32 -9.27 -30.11
CA TYR A 543 9.43 -9.19 -31.60
C TYR A 543 10.45 -8.18 -32.21
N ARG A 544 11.17 -7.39 -31.42
CA ARG A 544 11.93 -6.19 -31.83
C ARG A 544 13.37 -6.45 -32.28
N THR A 545 13.94 -7.63 -32.06
CA THR A 545 15.38 -7.93 -32.29
C THR A 545 15.69 -8.82 -33.49
N ILE A 546 14.70 -9.05 -34.37
CA ILE A 546 14.87 -9.78 -35.64
C ILE A 546 16.04 -9.21 -36.49
N ALA A 547 16.33 -7.91 -36.37
CA ALA A 547 17.46 -7.26 -37.04
C ALA A 547 18.84 -7.80 -36.63
N ASP A 548 18.94 -8.58 -35.55
CA ASP A 548 20.18 -9.19 -35.08
C ASP A 548 20.56 -10.49 -35.83
N ILE A 549 19.64 -11.04 -36.64
CA ILE A 549 19.89 -12.29 -37.40
C ILE A 549 21.18 -12.22 -38.24
N PRO A 550 21.45 -11.18 -39.05
CA PRO A 550 22.69 -11.12 -39.85
C PRO A 550 23.94 -11.15 -38.98
N LEU A 551 23.96 -10.45 -37.85
CA LEU A 551 25.08 -10.44 -36.92
C LEU A 551 25.34 -11.84 -36.34
N LEU A 552 24.29 -12.56 -35.95
CA LEU A 552 24.42 -13.92 -35.41
C LEU A 552 24.87 -14.92 -36.49
N GLU A 553 24.43 -14.75 -37.73
CA GLU A 553 24.88 -15.57 -38.87
C GLU A 553 26.36 -15.32 -39.20
N GLU A 554 26.85 -14.07 -39.10
CA GLU A 554 28.27 -13.76 -39.24
C GLU A 554 29.13 -14.39 -38.14
N ILE A 555 28.70 -14.35 -36.88
CA ILE A 555 29.39 -15.02 -35.76
C ILE A 555 29.42 -16.54 -35.99
N LYS A 556 28.32 -17.12 -36.48
CA LYS A 556 28.25 -18.55 -36.79
C LYS A 556 29.23 -18.93 -37.91
N ASN A 557 29.27 -18.15 -38.99
CA ASN A 557 30.21 -18.37 -40.10
C ASN A 557 31.67 -18.29 -39.63
N TYR A 558 31.99 -17.37 -38.73
CA TYR A 558 33.32 -17.31 -38.09
C TYR A 558 33.63 -18.61 -37.35
N ASN A 559 32.72 -19.10 -36.50
CA ASN A 559 32.90 -20.36 -35.79
C ASN A 559 33.03 -21.56 -36.75
N ASP A 560 32.26 -21.60 -37.84
CA ASP A 560 32.34 -22.66 -38.84
C ASP A 560 33.74 -22.69 -39.50
N ASN A 561 34.34 -21.52 -39.77
CA ASN A 561 35.71 -21.42 -40.26
C ASN A 561 36.75 -21.93 -39.24
N VAL A 562 36.57 -21.65 -37.95
CA VAL A 562 37.44 -22.14 -36.87
C VAL A 562 37.35 -23.67 -36.72
N ILE A 563 36.16 -24.25 -36.95
CA ILE A 563 35.94 -25.70 -36.85
C ILE A 563 36.70 -26.46 -37.96
N VAL A 564 36.68 -25.94 -39.19
CA VAL A 564 37.32 -26.59 -40.34
C VAL A 564 38.83 -26.31 -40.46
N ASP A 565 39.36 -25.31 -39.76
CA ASP A 565 40.78 -24.96 -39.77
C ASP A 565 41.64 -26.10 -39.18
N THR A 566 42.61 -26.59 -39.95
CA THR A 566 43.50 -27.69 -39.57
C THR A 566 44.48 -27.32 -38.46
N ASN A 567 44.73 -26.02 -38.24
CA ASN A 567 45.67 -25.53 -37.23
C ASN A 567 45.02 -25.22 -35.87
N THR A 568 43.69 -25.30 -35.78
CA THR A 568 42.95 -25.02 -34.55
C THR A 568 42.91 -26.24 -33.63
N SER A 569 43.07 -26.02 -32.31
CA SER A 569 43.05 -27.10 -31.31
C SER A 569 41.71 -27.86 -31.27
N PRO A 570 41.69 -29.19 -31.06
CA PRO A 570 40.45 -29.97 -30.96
C PRO A 570 39.46 -29.44 -29.92
N LEU A 571 39.96 -28.95 -28.78
CA LEU A 571 39.13 -28.39 -27.72
C LEU A 571 38.42 -27.11 -28.16
N LEU A 572 39.11 -26.21 -28.87
CA LEU A 572 38.50 -24.97 -29.38
C LEU A 572 37.45 -25.28 -30.46
N LYS A 573 37.68 -26.31 -31.29
CA LYS A 573 36.67 -26.79 -32.26
C LYS A 573 35.39 -27.23 -31.56
N GLU A 574 35.49 -28.05 -30.51
CA GLU A 574 34.34 -28.47 -29.70
C GLU A 574 33.62 -27.28 -29.04
N VAL A 575 34.36 -26.28 -28.57
CA VAL A 575 33.80 -25.04 -28.02
C VAL A 575 33.01 -24.25 -29.08
N CYS A 576 33.54 -24.11 -30.29
CA CYS A 576 32.85 -23.47 -31.40
C CYS A 576 31.63 -24.26 -31.88
N ILE A 577 31.69 -25.59 -31.86
CA ILE A 577 30.53 -26.47 -32.15
C ILE A 577 29.42 -26.23 -31.13
N ASP A 578 29.74 -26.20 -29.83
CA ASP A 578 28.74 -25.95 -28.79
C ASP A 578 28.18 -24.51 -28.86
N PHE A 579 29.03 -23.53 -29.20
CA PHE A 579 28.57 -22.16 -29.47
C PHE A 579 27.59 -22.13 -30.66
N ASN A 580 27.92 -22.76 -31.78
CA ASN A 580 27.03 -22.80 -32.94
C ASN A 580 25.71 -23.51 -32.63
N ARG A 581 25.71 -24.54 -31.77
CA ARG A 581 24.49 -25.17 -31.25
C ARG A 581 23.60 -24.15 -30.52
N MET A 582 24.17 -23.34 -29.64
CA MET A 582 23.45 -22.30 -28.90
C MET A 582 22.97 -21.15 -29.79
N LEU A 583 23.77 -20.74 -30.78
CA LEU A 583 23.37 -19.74 -31.79
C LEU A 583 22.21 -20.24 -32.65
N ASN A 584 22.19 -21.52 -33.02
CA ASN A 584 21.07 -22.09 -33.77
C ASN A 584 19.77 -22.06 -32.97
N ILE A 585 19.82 -22.24 -31.64
CA ILE A 585 18.65 -22.05 -30.76
C ILE A 585 18.17 -20.59 -30.84
N ALA A 586 19.06 -19.62 -30.66
CA ALA A 586 18.73 -18.20 -30.75
C ALA A 586 18.15 -17.80 -32.13
N LEU A 587 18.81 -18.23 -33.22
CA LEU A 587 18.35 -17.98 -34.60
C LEU A 587 17.00 -18.62 -34.87
N SER A 588 16.75 -19.83 -34.35
CA SER A 588 15.45 -20.50 -34.51
C SER A 588 14.33 -19.73 -33.81
N GLU A 589 14.57 -19.19 -32.62
CA GLU A 589 13.61 -18.38 -31.89
C GLU A 589 13.33 -17.04 -32.58
N LEU A 590 14.36 -16.37 -33.12
CA LEU A 590 14.19 -15.14 -33.89
C LEU A 590 13.45 -15.37 -35.22
N LYS A 591 13.78 -16.44 -35.95
CA LYS A 591 13.17 -16.77 -37.25
C LYS A 591 11.69 -17.14 -37.12
N LYS A 592 11.26 -17.77 -36.02
CA LYS A 592 9.82 -18.03 -35.72
C LYS A 592 9.00 -16.74 -35.59
N ARG A 593 9.64 -15.62 -35.28
CA ARG A 593 9.00 -14.34 -34.97
C ARG A 593 9.01 -13.37 -36.15
N VAL A 594 9.61 -13.74 -37.29
CA VAL A 594 9.53 -12.98 -38.54
C VAL A 594 8.07 -13.01 -39.03
N PRO A 595 7.38 -11.87 -39.18
CA PRO A 595 6.00 -11.85 -39.65
C PRO A 595 5.89 -12.53 -41.03
N GLN A 596 4.92 -13.43 -41.21
CA GLN A 596 4.65 -14.14 -42.47
C GLN A 596 4.20 -13.22 -43.64
N GLN A 597 4.28 -11.89 -43.51
CA GLN A 597 3.87 -10.94 -44.55
C GLN A 597 5.01 -10.44 -45.46
N ILE A 598 6.21 -11.03 -45.42
CA ILE A 598 7.31 -10.66 -46.36
C ILE A 598 7.80 -11.89 -47.16
N THR A 599 6.95 -12.88 -47.39
CA THR A 599 7.26 -14.01 -48.29
C THR A 599 6.23 -14.17 -49.41
N ASN A 600 5.65 -13.06 -49.85
CA ASN A 600 4.99 -12.94 -51.16
C ASN A 600 5.30 -11.56 -51.74
N ASN A 601 6.50 -11.43 -52.30
CA ASN A 601 6.83 -10.61 -53.46
C ASN A 601 8.20 -11.00 -54.00
#